data_AF-A0A8H5YLA9-F1
#
_entry.id   AF-A0A8H5YLA9-F1
#
_cell.length_a   1.000
_cell.length_b   1.000
_cell.length_c   1.000
_cell.angle_alpha   90.00
_cell.angle_beta   90.00
_cell.angle_gamma   90.00
#
_symmetry.space_group_name_H-M   'P 1'
#
loop_
_entity.id
_entity.type
_entity.pdbx_description
1 polymer ?
#
loop_
_entity_poly.entity_id
_entity_poly.type
_entity_poly.pdbx_seq_one_letter_code
_entity_poly.pdbx_strand_id
1 'polypeptide(L)'
;MSLKDLIFAAAMASSALAANNLNFIYSRGDFATGGPGGTQTGHDSGLTITDNTGKELYSESYPGNASPCANPNMELKIKSSCWEGEFSFNCAASAFGRINGCEVKAGNDKFPGKVDSDENFTGISVSVQDVCGGGFATGGDCGEGATFEIASHNP
;
A
#
# COMPACT_ATOMS: atom_id res chain seq x y z
N MET A 1 -39.31 -2.18 38.18
CA MET A 1 -37.99 -2.42 37.58
C MET A 1 -37.42 -1.09 37.11
N SER A 2 -36.23 -0.74 37.58
CA SER A 2 -35.63 0.60 37.39
C SER A 2 -34.94 0.69 36.03
N LEU A 3 -34.92 1.89 35.45
CA LEU A 3 -34.29 2.32 34.19
C LEU A 3 -32.74 2.22 34.21
N LYS A 4 -32.18 1.28 34.99
CA LYS A 4 -30.76 1.24 35.36
C LYS A 4 -29.92 0.20 34.60
N ASP A 5 -30.53 -0.71 33.85
CA ASP A 5 -29.82 -1.95 33.47
C ASP A 5 -29.75 -2.28 31.98
N LEU A 6 -29.69 -1.32 31.05
CA LEU A 6 -29.22 -1.67 29.70
C LEU A 6 -28.67 -0.51 28.87
N ILE A 7 -27.91 0.39 29.50
CA ILE A 7 -26.86 1.13 28.78
C ILE A 7 -25.69 0.14 28.60
N PHE A 8 -25.91 -0.93 27.84
CA PHE A 8 -24.81 -1.66 27.25
C PHE A 8 -24.35 -0.81 26.09
N ALA A 9 -23.41 0.08 26.41
CA ALA A 9 -22.62 0.82 25.46
C ALA A 9 -21.96 -0.19 24.51
N ALA A 10 -22.62 -0.45 23.39
CA ALA A 10 -21.92 -0.80 22.17
C ALA A 10 -21.15 0.46 21.76
N ALA A 11 -20.03 0.71 22.45
CA ALA A 11 -18.90 1.34 21.84
C ALA A 11 -18.50 0.39 20.71
N MET A 12 -19.21 0.49 19.59
CA MET A 12 -18.64 0.13 18.32
C MET A 12 -17.43 1.03 18.24
N ALA A 13 -16.27 0.45 18.55
CA ALA A 13 -15.00 0.98 18.15
C ALA A 13 -15.10 1.10 16.63
N SER A 14 -15.62 2.23 16.17
CA SER A 14 -15.23 2.77 14.89
C SER A 14 -13.72 2.92 15.05
N SER A 15 -12.98 1.89 14.62
CA SER A 15 -11.60 2.06 14.22
C SER A 15 -11.65 3.11 13.13
N ALA A 16 -11.65 4.37 13.54
CA ALA A 16 -11.27 5.46 12.69
C ALA A 16 -9.92 5.01 12.16
N LEU A 17 -9.87 4.63 10.88
CA LEU A 17 -8.65 4.39 10.14
C LEU A 17 -7.79 5.62 10.40
N ALA A 18 -6.90 5.50 11.38
CA ALA A 18 -6.01 6.58 11.76
C ALA A 18 -5.20 6.92 10.53
N ALA A 19 -4.95 8.22 10.35
CA ALA A 19 -4.28 8.84 9.21
C ALA A 19 -3.24 7.93 8.58
N ASN A 20 -3.31 7.77 7.24
CA ASN A 20 -2.36 7.05 6.37
C ASN A 20 -1.08 6.66 7.10
N ASN A 21 -0.95 5.39 7.47
CA ASN A 21 0.16 4.90 8.28
C ASN A 21 1.18 4.11 7.45
N LEU A 22 0.79 3.69 6.25
CA LEU A 22 1.65 3.03 5.28
C LEU A 22 1.60 3.73 3.93
N ASN A 23 2.63 3.51 3.13
CA ASN A 23 2.75 3.98 1.77
C ASN A 23 3.02 2.79 0.85
N PHE A 24 2.31 2.71 -0.27
CA PHE A 24 2.58 1.72 -1.31
C PHE A 24 3.26 2.41 -2.49
N ILE A 25 4.22 1.73 -3.10
CA ILE A 25 5.01 2.22 -4.23
C ILE A 25 5.10 1.11 -5.25
N TYR A 26 4.64 1.40 -6.46
CA TYR A 26 4.89 0.62 -7.65
C TYR A 26 5.96 1.30 -8.48
N SER A 27 6.94 0.53 -8.93
CA SER A 27 7.99 0.98 -9.83
C SER A 27 8.07 0.10 -11.06
N ARG A 28 8.57 0.70 -12.14
CA ARG A 28 9.11 0.01 -13.30
C ARG A 28 10.55 0.50 -13.49
N GLY A 29 11.44 0.05 -12.62
CA GLY A 29 12.79 0.58 -12.48
C GLY A 29 13.29 0.40 -11.05
N ASP A 30 14.59 0.12 -10.87
CA ASP A 30 15.19 0.19 -9.54
C ASP A 30 14.97 1.63 -9.06
N PHE A 31 14.43 1.80 -7.87
CA PHE A 31 14.14 3.12 -7.33
C PHE A 31 14.87 3.34 -6.02
N ALA A 32 15.30 4.58 -5.78
CA ALA A 32 15.77 4.99 -4.47
C ALA A 32 14.69 5.84 -3.81
N THR A 33 14.27 5.46 -2.61
CA THR A 33 13.49 6.32 -1.72
C THR A 33 14.43 7.08 -0.79
N GLY A 34 14.15 8.35 -0.51
CA GLY A 34 14.85 9.17 0.46
C GLY A 34 13.83 9.77 1.43
N GLY A 35 13.85 9.36 2.68
CA GLY A 35 12.95 9.88 3.72
C GLY A 35 13.67 10.14 5.05
N PRO A 36 12.96 10.61 6.09
CA PRO A 36 13.51 10.76 7.43
C PRO A 36 14.13 9.46 7.99
N GLY A 37 13.70 8.29 7.48
CA GLY A 37 14.24 6.97 7.78
C GLY A 37 15.50 6.58 6.99
N GLY A 38 16.01 7.44 6.11
CA GLY A 38 17.21 7.19 5.29
C GLY A 38 16.92 6.91 3.82
N THR A 39 17.98 6.61 3.07
CA THR A 39 17.90 6.20 1.65
C THR A 39 17.69 4.69 1.58
N GLN A 40 16.64 4.25 0.89
CA GLN A 40 16.37 2.84 0.63
C GLN A 40 16.24 2.62 -0.86
N THR A 41 16.51 1.40 -1.31
CA THR A 41 16.53 1.04 -2.73
C THR A 41 15.57 -0.12 -2.96
N GLY A 42 14.61 0.03 -3.89
CA GLY A 42 13.67 -0.99 -4.34
C GLY A 42 13.91 -1.39 -5.81
N HIS A 43 13.21 -2.42 -6.28
CA HIS A 43 13.56 -3.18 -7.50
C HIS A 43 12.85 -2.76 -8.82
N ASP A 44 13.46 -3.15 -9.96
CA ASP A 44 13.14 -2.85 -11.37
C ASP A 44 11.73 -3.14 -11.93
N SER A 45 10.86 -3.76 -11.16
CA SER A 45 9.42 -3.87 -11.40
C SER A 45 8.91 -4.46 -10.12
N GLY A 46 8.04 -3.82 -9.34
CA GLY A 46 7.73 -4.37 -8.03
C GLY A 46 6.67 -3.62 -7.25
N LEU A 47 6.33 -4.19 -6.10
CA LEU A 47 5.52 -3.54 -5.08
C LEU A 47 6.35 -3.42 -3.81
N THR A 48 6.45 -2.20 -3.32
CA THR A 48 7.07 -1.90 -2.03
C THR A 48 6.04 -1.24 -1.12
N ILE A 49 6.02 -1.66 0.14
CA ILE A 49 5.22 -1.07 1.20
C ILE A 49 6.18 -0.52 2.24
N THR A 50 5.99 0.75 2.58
CA THR A 50 6.82 1.46 3.56
C THR A 50 5.95 2.06 4.66
N ASP A 51 6.54 2.33 5.82
CA ASP A 51 5.90 3.16 6.85
C ASP A 51 5.94 4.67 6.48
N ASN A 52 5.40 5.51 7.36
CA ASN A 52 5.42 6.97 7.19
C ASN A 52 6.80 7.63 7.29
N THR A 53 7.81 6.92 7.81
CA THR A 53 9.19 7.39 7.84
C THR A 53 9.94 7.04 6.54
N GLY A 54 9.27 6.26 5.67
CA GLY A 54 9.81 5.71 4.44
C GLY A 54 10.41 4.33 4.61
N LYS A 55 10.49 3.78 5.84
CA LYS A 55 11.11 2.48 6.12
C LYS A 55 10.38 1.36 5.39
N GLU A 56 11.13 0.53 4.69
CA GLU A 56 10.64 -0.63 3.97
C GLU A 56 10.16 -1.71 4.94
N LEU A 57 8.92 -2.15 4.74
CA LEU A 57 8.30 -3.26 5.47
C LEU A 57 8.08 -4.47 4.56
N TYR A 58 7.89 -4.23 3.26
CA TYR A 58 7.74 -5.25 2.23
C TYR A 58 8.29 -4.73 0.90
N SER A 59 8.98 -5.58 0.15
CA SER A 59 9.54 -5.23 -1.15
C SER A 59 9.80 -6.49 -1.95
N GLU A 60 9.02 -6.68 -3.02
CA GLU A 60 9.22 -7.79 -3.94
C GLU A 60 9.09 -7.31 -5.38
N SER A 61 9.96 -7.83 -6.25
CA SER A 61 9.89 -7.53 -7.68
C SER A 61 8.72 -8.24 -8.37
N TYR A 62 8.43 -9.46 -7.93
CA TYR A 62 7.34 -10.27 -8.48
C TYR A 62 6.48 -10.82 -7.36
N PRO A 63 5.71 -9.97 -6.65
CA PRO A 63 4.79 -10.41 -5.61
C PRO A 63 3.88 -11.52 -6.14
N GLY A 64 3.98 -12.70 -5.52
CA GLY A 64 3.20 -13.87 -5.94
C GLY A 64 3.58 -14.41 -7.32
N ASN A 65 4.81 -14.18 -7.80
CA ASN A 65 5.29 -14.47 -9.15
C ASN A 65 4.59 -13.68 -10.28
N ALA A 66 3.96 -12.55 -9.95
CA ALA A 66 3.32 -11.67 -10.92
C ALA A 66 3.99 -10.29 -10.96
N SER A 67 4.08 -9.69 -12.16
CA SER A 67 4.51 -8.30 -12.28
C SER A 67 3.32 -7.37 -11.98
N PRO A 68 3.40 -6.53 -10.93
CA PRO A 68 2.26 -5.78 -10.43
C PRO A 68 1.65 -4.84 -11.48
N CYS A 69 2.45 -4.32 -12.41
CA CYS A 69 2.03 -3.37 -13.45
C CYS A 69 2.14 -3.98 -14.85
N ALA A 70 1.85 -5.27 -15.00
CA ALA A 70 1.95 -5.97 -16.29
C ALA A 70 0.83 -5.59 -17.29
N ASN A 71 -0.37 -5.33 -16.78
CA ASN A 71 -1.57 -5.07 -17.58
C ASN A 71 -2.54 -4.16 -16.78
N PRO A 72 -3.56 -3.55 -17.41
CA PRO A 72 -4.43 -2.59 -16.75
C PRO A 72 -5.34 -3.17 -15.66
N ASN A 73 -5.47 -4.49 -15.55
CA ASN A 73 -6.35 -5.17 -14.60
C ASN A 73 -5.58 -5.91 -13.50
N MET A 74 -4.26 -5.73 -13.41
CA MET A 74 -3.45 -6.40 -12.39
C MET A 74 -3.92 -6.00 -11.00
N GLU A 75 -4.34 -7.01 -10.25
CA GLU A 75 -4.72 -6.89 -8.85
C GLU A 75 -3.95 -7.94 -8.04
N LEU A 76 -3.28 -7.48 -6.98
CA LEU A 76 -2.64 -8.30 -5.96
C LEU A 76 -3.46 -8.21 -4.68
N LYS A 77 -3.87 -9.34 -4.12
CA LYS A 77 -4.53 -9.38 -2.82
C LYS A 77 -3.53 -9.78 -1.76
N ILE A 78 -3.33 -8.90 -0.79
CA ILE A 78 -2.31 -9.05 0.24
C ILE A 78 -2.97 -9.12 1.61
N LYS A 79 -2.60 -10.14 2.37
CA LYS A 79 -2.86 -10.23 3.81
C LYS A 79 -1.62 -9.77 4.53
N SER A 80 -1.81 -9.09 5.65
CA SER A 80 -0.72 -8.74 6.54
C SER A 80 -1.16 -8.84 7.97
N SER A 81 -0.23 -9.03 8.88
CA SER A 81 -0.48 -8.82 10.31
C SER A 81 -0.81 -7.36 10.66
N CYS A 82 -0.62 -6.42 9.72
CA CYS A 82 -0.85 -4.98 9.94
C CYS A 82 -2.27 -4.51 9.67
N TRP A 83 -3.11 -5.33 9.04
CA TRP A 83 -4.52 -5.05 8.79
C TRP A 83 -5.35 -6.32 8.90
N GLU A 84 -6.64 -6.14 9.20
CA GLU A 84 -7.60 -7.23 9.13
C GLU A 84 -8.10 -7.42 7.69
N GLY A 85 -8.18 -8.68 7.24
CA GLY A 85 -8.68 -9.04 5.92
C GLY A 85 -7.66 -8.94 4.78
N GLU A 86 -8.17 -8.81 3.56
CA GLU A 86 -7.37 -8.72 2.33
C GLU A 86 -7.44 -7.32 1.75
N PHE A 87 -6.29 -6.72 1.47
CA PHE A 87 -6.20 -5.46 0.76
C PHE A 87 -5.87 -5.75 -0.70
N SER A 88 -6.58 -5.10 -1.62
CA SER A 88 -6.37 -5.23 -3.07
C SER A 88 -5.50 -4.10 -3.58
N PHE A 89 -4.29 -4.45 -3.98
CA PHE A 89 -3.25 -3.61 -4.54
C PHE A 89 -3.34 -3.68 -6.07
N ASN A 90 -3.77 -2.59 -6.70
CA ASN A 90 -3.93 -2.50 -8.14
C ASN A 90 -2.88 -1.55 -8.74
N CYS A 91 -2.24 -1.96 -9.82
CA CYS A 91 -1.42 -1.08 -10.65
C CYS A 91 -1.86 -1.19 -12.10
N ALA A 92 -2.42 -0.09 -12.61
CA ALA A 92 -2.85 0.01 -13.98
C ALA A 92 -1.67 0.46 -14.86
N ALA A 93 -1.41 -0.33 -15.89
CA ALA A 93 -0.46 0.00 -16.95
C ALA A 93 -1.20 0.24 -18.28
N SER A 94 -0.72 1.23 -19.03
CA SER A 94 -1.17 1.53 -20.38
C SER A 94 -0.73 0.46 -21.39
N ALA A 95 -1.32 0.47 -22.59
CA ALA A 95 -0.92 -0.44 -23.68
C ALA A 95 0.55 -0.29 -24.13
N PHE A 96 1.18 0.85 -23.81
CA PHE A 96 2.61 1.10 -24.04
C PHE A 96 3.47 0.76 -22.82
N GLY A 97 2.86 0.14 -21.80
CA GLY A 97 3.50 -0.25 -20.56
C GLY A 97 3.66 0.88 -19.53
N ARG A 98 3.41 2.15 -19.84
CA ARG A 98 3.55 3.19 -18.80
C ARG A 98 2.52 3.03 -17.71
N ILE A 99 2.92 3.21 -16.45
CA ILE A 99 1.98 3.22 -15.33
C ILE A 99 1.04 4.41 -15.53
N ASN A 100 -0.27 4.17 -15.50
CA ASN A 100 -1.29 5.21 -15.67
C ASN A 100 -2.15 5.43 -14.43
N GLY A 101 -2.02 4.55 -13.42
CA GLY A 101 -2.67 4.69 -12.14
C GLY A 101 -2.33 3.53 -11.22
N CYS A 102 -2.54 3.73 -9.93
CA CYS A 102 -2.45 2.68 -8.94
C CYS A 102 -3.42 3.01 -7.81
N GLU A 103 -3.93 1.98 -7.13
CA GLU A 103 -4.85 2.15 -6.01
C GLU A 103 -4.73 0.97 -5.05
N VAL A 104 -5.00 1.23 -3.78
CA VAL A 104 -5.23 0.20 -2.77
C VAL A 104 -6.70 0.24 -2.37
N LYS A 105 -7.35 -0.93 -2.32
CA LYS A 105 -8.73 -1.09 -1.84
C LYS A 105 -8.73 -1.92 -0.57
N ALA A 106 -9.42 -1.42 0.45
CA ALA A 106 -9.63 -2.12 1.72
C ALA A 106 -11.14 -2.17 1.99
N GLY A 107 -11.78 -3.29 1.63
CA GLY A 107 -13.25 -3.38 1.69
C GLY A 107 -13.92 -2.31 0.82
N ASN A 108 -14.63 -1.37 1.45
CA ASN A 108 -15.30 -0.25 0.77
C ASN A 108 -14.40 0.99 0.59
N ASP A 109 -13.27 1.03 1.29
CA ASP A 109 -12.34 2.16 1.25
C ASP A 109 -11.40 2.03 0.05
N LYS A 110 -11.09 3.17 -0.56
CA LYS A 110 -10.18 3.29 -1.70
C LYS A 110 -9.13 4.35 -1.43
N PHE A 111 -7.88 3.98 -1.66
CA PHE A 111 -6.71 4.82 -1.50
C PHE A 111 -6.06 4.99 -2.87
N PRO A 112 -6.49 6.00 -3.66
CA PRO A 112 -5.90 6.25 -4.97
C PRO A 112 -4.46 6.72 -4.80
N GLY A 113 -3.55 6.09 -5.54
CA GLY A 113 -2.20 6.57 -5.71
C GLY A 113 -2.11 7.64 -6.79
N LYS A 114 -0.95 8.28 -6.85
CA LYS A 114 -0.58 9.22 -7.90
C LYS A 114 0.53 8.61 -8.71
N VAL A 115 0.35 8.63 -10.04
CA VAL A 115 1.47 8.47 -10.96
C VAL A 115 2.26 9.75 -10.85
N ASP A 116 3.50 9.63 -10.40
CA ASP A 116 4.37 10.78 -10.27
C ASP A 116 5.65 10.54 -11.06
N SER A 117 6.07 11.58 -11.76
CA SER A 117 7.42 11.69 -12.31
C SER A 117 8.29 12.61 -11.45
N ASP A 118 7.69 13.31 -10.49
CA ASP A 118 8.37 14.11 -9.50
C ASP A 118 8.78 13.26 -8.29
N GLU A 119 9.95 13.60 -7.77
CA GLU A 119 10.64 12.80 -6.78
C GLU A 119 10.03 12.89 -5.38
N ASN A 120 8.73 13.10 -5.15
CA ASN A 120 8.18 13.27 -3.78
C ASN A 120 6.81 12.60 -3.60
N PHE A 121 6.84 11.37 -3.11
CA PHE A 121 5.66 10.60 -2.74
C PHE A 121 5.38 10.71 -1.24
N THR A 122 4.31 11.40 -0.80
CA THR A 122 3.94 11.56 0.63
C THR A 122 5.09 12.00 1.57
N GLY A 123 6.09 12.72 1.06
CA GLY A 123 7.28 13.15 1.82
C GLY A 123 8.46 12.17 1.76
N ILE A 124 8.30 11.08 1.03
CA ILE A 124 9.34 10.13 0.63
C ILE A 124 9.82 10.52 -0.75
N SER A 125 11.07 10.92 -0.89
CA SER A 125 11.59 11.30 -2.18
C SER A 125 11.89 10.07 -3.04
N VAL A 126 11.39 9.96 -4.28
CA VAL A 126 11.53 8.74 -5.10
C VAL A 126 12.13 9.07 -6.47
N SER A 127 13.39 8.69 -6.71
CA SER A 127 14.12 9.06 -7.92
C SER A 127 13.94 8.04 -9.05
N VAL A 128 12.86 8.12 -9.84
CA VAL A 128 12.62 7.21 -11.00
C VAL A 128 11.58 7.74 -11.98
N GLN A 129 11.64 7.27 -13.23
CA GLN A 129 10.56 7.42 -14.20
C GLN A 129 9.57 6.24 -14.08
N ASP A 130 8.29 6.49 -14.32
CA ASP A 130 7.21 5.48 -14.25
C ASP A 130 7.04 4.83 -12.85
N VAL A 131 6.86 5.66 -11.80
CA VAL A 131 6.37 5.21 -10.48
C VAL A 131 4.92 5.61 -10.24
N CYS A 132 4.25 4.81 -9.41
CA CYS A 132 2.96 5.19 -8.85
C CYS A 132 2.88 4.75 -7.40
N GLY A 133 2.52 5.68 -6.51
CA GLY A 133 2.40 5.36 -5.10
C GLY A 133 1.21 6.05 -4.45
N GLY A 134 0.83 5.59 -3.27
CA GLY A 134 -0.25 6.16 -2.46
C GLY A 134 0.00 5.97 -0.96
N GLY A 135 -0.52 6.87 -0.13
CA GLY A 135 -0.65 6.63 1.30
C GLY A 135 -1.95 5.87 1.56
N PHE A 136 -1.93 4.89 2.45
CA PHE A 136 -3.11 4.13 2.82
C PHE A 136 -3.13 3.87 4.33
N ALA A 137 -4.34 3.70 4.86
CA ALA A 137 -4.56 3.45 6.27
C ALA A 137 -4.87 1.96 6.51
N THR A 138 -4.25 1.37 7.53
CA THR A 138 -4.46 -0.04 7.91
C THR A 138 -5.25 -0.23 9.19
N GLY A 139 -5.59 0.87 9.88
CA GLY A 139 -6.41 0.84 11.10
C GLY A 139 -5.66 0.37 12.37
N GLY A 140 -4.36 0.11 12.28
CA GLY A 140 -3.48 -0.29 13.39
C GLY A 140 -2.02 0.12 13.16
N ASP A 141 -1.16 -0.10 14.16
CA ASP A 141 0.27 0.23 14.07
C ASP A 141 1.03 -0.93 13.40
N CYS A 142 1.76 -0.63 12.31
CA CYS A 142 2.47 -1.62 11.52
C CYS A 142 3.98 -1.51 11.81
N GLY A 143 4.52 -2.49 12.52
CA GLY A 143 5.91 -2.50 12.97
C GLY A 143 6.82 -3.43 12.17
N GLU A 144 8.11 -3.43 12.53
CA GLU A 144 9.22 -4.18 11.90
C GLU A 144 9.05 -5.71 11.81
N GLY A 145 8.08 -6.27 12.54
CA GLY A 145 7.76 -7.72 12.52
C GLY A 145 6.54 -8.07 11.68
N ALA A 146 6.08 -7.14 10.82
CA ALA A 146 4.92 -7.34 9.98
C ALA A 146 5.11 -8.51 9.00
N THR A 147 4.11 -9.38 8.89
CA THR A 147 4.06 -10.39 7.84
C THR A 147 3.27 -9.87 6.65
N PHE A 148 3.67 -10.28 5.44
CA PHE A 148 2.96 -9.98 4.21
C PHE A 148 2.83 -11.27 3.40
N GLU A 149 1.60 -11.62 3.04
CA GLU A 149 1.28 -12.84 2.29
C GLU A 149 0.44 -12.47 1.07
N ILE A 150 0.89 -12.90 -0.11
CA ILE A 150 0.11 -12.76 -1.34
C ILE A 150 -0.97 -13.84 -1.35
N ALA A 151 -2.21 -13.45 -1.03
CA ALA A 151 -3.34 -14.36 -0.98
C ALA A 151 -3.80 -14.79 -2.39
N SER A 152 -3.75 -13.88 -3.35
CA SER A 152 -3.98 -14.17 -4.77
C SER A 152 -3.50 -13.03 -5.66
N HIS A 153 -3.34 -13.30 -6.95
CA HIS A 153 -3.16 -12.28 -7.97
C HIS A 153 -4.07 -12.60 -9.17
N ASN A 154 -4.61 -11.56 -9.83
CA ASN A 154 -5.36 -11.73 -11.06
C ASN A 154 -4.53 -11.16 -12.24
N PRO A 155 -4.34 -11.93 -13.33
CA PRO A 155 -3.69 -11.45 -14.54
C PRO A 155 -4.62 -10.60 -15.42
#